data_AF-A0A836L6K9-F1
#
_entry.id   AF-A0A836L6K9-F1
#
_cell.length_a   1.000
_cell.length_b   1.000
_cell.length_c   1.000
_cell.angle_alpha   90.00
_cell.angle_beta   90.00
_cell.angle_gamma   90.00
#
_symmetry.space_group_name_H-M   'P 1'
#
loop_
_entity.id
_entity.type
_entity.pdbx_description
1 polymer ?
#
loop_
_entity_poly.entity_id
_entity_poly.type
_entity_poly.pdbx_seq_one_letter_code
_entity_poly.pdbx_strand_id
1 'polypeptide(L)'
;MASPVPLQTPLPSEEHYPSVHLLLLITGSVAAIKTGLLLDQLSTERCNIRIAATKAAFHFLRRAQPSNTGIPFQSIITDEQEWSEWQAMSDAVVHIELRRWADLVVIAPLNANTLAKVATGLCDNLVSSVMRAWEVKQKPVILCPAMNSAMWMHPITAKQLDQLAEWYCEPDVRGYTKCTDIINAAFPLDGSCASPVTAAACESVEPNAREAENGPTAPTNACSSSTTVAASAVAAAALNPRLPATLRESMYQVVGPVSKRLACGDLGIGGMASVEEIALHIRHTMKLIRDEKRRCYEEARERRAAEARSALPAQHPPQEKPRSQV
;
A
#
# COMPACT_ATOMS: atom_id res chain seq x y z
N MET A 1 16.55 45.79 6.14
CA MET A 1 15.90 44.74 5.33
C MET A 1 15.48 43.64 6.28
N ALA A 2 14.18 43.42 6.46
CA ALA A 2 13.68 42.37 7.34
C ALA A 2 13.92 41.00 6.66
N SER A 3 14.63 40.10 7.34
CA SER A 3 14.76 38.71 6.90
C SER A 3 13.38 38.07 6.77
N PRO A 4 13.12 37.26 5.74
CA PRO A 4 11.84 36.58 5.60
C PRO A 4 11.66 35.61 6.77
N VAL A 5 10.62 35.85 7.56
CA VAL A 5 10.14 34.91 8.57
C VAL A 5 9.72 33.64 7.82
N PRO A 6 10.21 32.44 8.19
CA PRO A 6 9.70 31.22 7.58
C PRO A 6 8.23 31.08 7.99
N LEU A 7 7.33 31.19 7.02
CA LEU A 7 5.93 30.77 7.16
C LEU A 7 5.88 29.24 7.20
N GLN A 8 6.45 28.65 8.25
CA GLN A 8 6.14 27.29 8.65
C GLN A 8 5.39 27.42 9.97
N THR A 9 4.06 27.34 9.87
CA THR A 9 3.21 27.13 11.03
C THR A 9 3.82 25.98 11.83
N PRO A 10 4.08 26.17 13.15
CA PRO A 10 4.61 25.08 13.96
C PRO A 10 3.71 23.86 13.81
N LEU A 11 4.31 22.71 13.47
CA LEU A 11 3.55 21.47 13.39
C LEU A 11 2.85 21.23 14.74
N PRO A 12 1.61 20.71 14.75
CA PRO A 12 0.89 20.46 16.01
C PRO A 12 1.70 19.59 16.97
N SER A 13 1.40 19.59 18.28
CA SER A 13 2.06 18.66 19.21
C SER A 13 1.82 17.20 18.80
N GLU A 14 2.72 16.26 19.15
CA GLU A 14 2.51 14.82 18.91
C GLU A 14 1.20 14.30 19.52
N GLU A 15 0.72 14.90 20.61
CA GLU A 15 -0.58 14.59 21.20
C GLU A 15 -1.75 14.98 20.28
N HIS A 16 -1.63 16.11 19.58
CA HIS A 16 -2.68 16.62 18.69
C HIS A 16 -2.61 16.02 17.28
N TYR A 17 -1.40 15.73 16.79
CA TYR A 17 -1.18 15.13 15.49
C TYR A 17 -0.05 14.09 15.57
N PRO A 18 -0.37 12.86 16.00
CA PRO A 18 0.62 11.80 16.18
C PRO A 18 1.34 11.49 14.86
N SER A 19 2.66 11.32 14.95
CA SER A 19 3.42 10.76 13.85
C SER A 19 3.04 9.30 13.60
N VAL A 20 3.07 8.92 12.32
CA VAL A 20 2.85 7.54 11.89
C VAL A 20 4.15 7.01 11.29
N HIS A 21 4.54 5.83 11.73
CA HIS A 21 5.71 5.11 11.25
C HIS A 21 5.32 4.17 10.13
N LEU A 22 5.72 4.51 8.90
CA LEU A 22 5.47 3.74 7.69
C LEU A 22 6.70 2.91 7.34
N LEU A 23 6.51 1.58 7.25
CA LEU A 23 7.52 0.68 6.71
C LEU A 23 7.19 0.33 5.26
N LEU A 24 8.02 0.81 4.33
CA LEU A 24 7.90 0.51 2.91
C LEU A 24 8.82 -0.67 2.55
N LEU A 25 8.23 -1.78 2.11
CA LEU A 25 8.93 -2.97 1.65
C LEU A 25 8.93 -3.03 0.13
N ILE A 26 10.11 -3.18 -0.47
CA ILE A 26 10.30 -3.15 -1.93
C ILE A 26 10.78 -4.50 -2.43
N THR A 27 10.05 -5.08 -3.39
CA THR A 27 10.38 -6.39 -3.98
C THR A 27 10.86 -6.29 -5.43
N GLY A 28 11.43 -7.39 -5.94
CA GLY A 28 11.97 -7.47 -7.30
C GLY A 28 10.91 -7.45 -8.40
N SER A 29 10.42 -6.26 -8.76
CA SER A 29 9.57 -6.00 -9.92
C SER A 29 10.01 -4.70 -10.60
N VAL A 30 9.81 -4.61 -11.93
CA VAL A 30 10.17 -3.41 -12.73
C VAL A 30 9.54 -2.13 -12.16
N ALA A 31 8.37 -2.27 -11.52
CA ALA A 31 7.67 -1.15 -10.89
C ALA A 31 8.44 -0.49 -9.73
N ALA A 32 9.47 -1.13 -9.17
CA ALA A 32 10.34 -0.53 -8.14
C ALA A 32 11.11 0.70 -8.63
N ILE A 33 11.18 0.93 -9.96
CA ILE A 33 11.70 2.20 -10.51
C ILE A 33 10.87 3.43 -10.07
N LYS A 34 9.61 3.22 -9.66
CA LYS A 34 8.68 4.26 -9.24
C LYS A 34 8.74 4.60 -7.75
N THR A 35 9.62 3.97 -6.98
CA THR A 35 9.73 4.20 -5.53
C THR A 35 9.94 5.68 -5.20
N GLY A 36 10.84 6.38 -5.90
CA GLY A 36 11.07 7.81 -5.67
C GLY A 36 9.81 8.66 -5.88
N LEU A 37 9.02 8.35 -6.91
CA LEU A 37 7.75 9.03 -7.17
C LEU A 37 6.72 8.79 -6.07
N LEU A 38 6.65 7.58 -5.51
CA LEU A 38 5.77 7.27 -4.39
C LEU A 38 6.18 8.01 -3.11
N LEU A 39 7.49 8.11 -2.84
CA LEU A 39 7.99 8.88 -1.70
C LEU A 39 7.64 10.37 -1.83
N ASP A 40 7.77 10.93 -3.04
CA ASP A 40 7.39 12.32 -3.30
C ASP A 40 5.91 12.59 -3.00
N GLN A 41 5.02 11.64 -3.31
CA GLN A 41 3.58 11.74 -3.00
C GLN A 41 3.25 11.73 -1.49
N LEU A 42 4.18 11.27 -0.65
CA LEU A 42 4.01 11.17 0.82
C LEU A 42 4.76 12.26 1.58
N SER A 43 5.56 13.07 0.90
CA SER A 43 6.45 14.05 1.53
C SER A 43 5.78 15.19 2.27
N THR A 44 4.55 15.52 1.88
CA THR A 44 3.72 16.54 2.54
C THR A 44 3.05 16.00 3.82
N GLU A 45 3.15 14.70 4.08
CA GLU A 45 2.59 14.07 5.26
C GLU A 45 3.59 14.02 6.40
N ARG A 46 3.12 14.28 7.62
CA ARG A 46 3.91 14.00 8.83
C ARG A 46 3.94 12.50 9.10
N CYS A 47 4.81 11.80 8.38
CA CYS A 47 5.06 10.39 8.52
C CYS A 47 6.57 10.13 8.54
N ASN A 48 7.00 9.18 9.35
CA ASN A 48 8.37 8.71 9.35
C ASN A 48 8.42 7.47 8.47
N ILE A 49 9.28 7.44 7.46
CA ILE A 49 9.37 6.33 6.52
C ILE A 49 10.70 5.60 6.72
N ARG A 50 10.63 4.28 6.91
CA ARG A 50 11.78 3.38 6.76
C ARG A 50 11.53 2.47 5.57
N ILE A 51 12.60 2.13 4.87
CA ILE A 51 12.52 1.34 3.65
C ILE A 51 13.39 0.10 3.82
N ALA A 52 12.86 -1.07 3.51
CA ALA A 52 13.63 -2.30 3.37
C ALA A 52 13.37 -2.92 1.98
N ALA A 53 14.39 -3.51 1.38
CA ALA A 53 14.28 -4.01 0.02
C ALA A 53 14.94 -5.38 -0.14
N THR A 54 14.27 -6.27 -0.89
CA THR A 54 14.88 -7.55 -1.29
C THR A 54 16.08 -7.31 -2.20
N LYS A 55 17.06 -8.22 -2.20
CA LYS A 55 18.20 -8.18 -3.14
C LYS A 55 17.78 -7.98 -4.61
N ALA A 56 16.70 -8.62 -5.05
CA ALA A 56 16.19 -8.51 -6.42
C ALA A 56 15.65 -7.10 -6.77
N ALA A 57 15.15 -6.34 -5.78
CA ALA A 57 14.65 -4.98 -6.00
C ALA A 57 15.76 -4.01 -6.45
N PHE A 58 17.00 -4.24 -6.01
CA PHE A 58 18.14 -3.38 -6.34
C PHE A 58 18.50 -3.37 -7.83
N HIS A 59 18.07 -4.36 -8.62
CA HIS A 59 18.20 -4.30 -10.09
C HIS A 59 17.44 -3.12 -10.71
N PHE A 60 16.33 -2.72 -10.07
CA PHE A 60 15.45 -1.66 -10.56
C PHE A 60 15.63 -0.36 -9.78
N LEU A 61 15.86 -0.43 -8.46
CA LEU A 61 16.09 0.74 -7.61
C LEU A 61 17.32 1.55 -8.03
N ARG A 62 18.37 0.90 -8.54
CA ARG A 62 19.55 1.61 -9.08
C ARG A 62 19.23 2.50 -10.28
N ARG A 63 18.09 2.28 -10.94
CA ARG A 63 17.59 3.07 -12.06
C ARG A 63 16.42 3.98 -11.66
N ALA A 64 15.98 3.92 -10.40
CA ALA A 64 14.89 4.75 -9.92
C ALA A 64 15.35 6.21 -9.84
N GLN A 65 14.43 7.12 -10.18
CA GLN A 65 14.66 8.53 -9.92
C GLN A 65 14.74 8.73 -8.39
N PRO A 66 15.78 9.41 -7.87
CA PRO A 66 15.83 9.80 -6.47
C PRO A 66 14.60 10.61 -6.10
N SER A 67 14.09 10.42 -4.89
CA SER A 67 13.04 11.28 -4.36
C SER A 67 13.57 12.70 -4.18
N ASN A 68 12.76 13.70 -4.53
CA ASN A 68 13.06 15.11 -4.27
C ASN A 68 13.03 15.46 -2.79
N THR A 69 12.55 14.55 -1.94
CA THR A 69 12.22 14.79 -0.53
C THR A 69 13.29 14.26 0.43
N GLY A 70 14.41 13.80 -0.13
CA GLY A 70 15.66 13.67 0.61
C GLY A 70 15.82 12.39 1.42
N ILE A 71 14.95 11.37 1.28
CA ILE A 71 15.25 10.02 1.78
C ILE A 71 16.28 9.41 0.85
N PRO A 72 17.56 9.32 1.26
CA PRO A 72 18.59 8.80 0.37
C PRO A 72 18.36 7.30 0.18
N PHE A 73 18.46 6.80 -1.06
CA PHE A 73 18.37 5.36 -1.31
C PHE A 73 19.45 4.55 -0.56
N GLN A 74 20.51 5.20 -0.08
CA GLN A 74 21.52 4.62 0.79
C GLN A 74 20.99 4.27 2.20
N SER A 75 19.83 4.79 2.60
CA SER A 75 19.16 4.44 3.86
C SER A 75 18.23 3.23 3.73
N ILE A 76 18.12 2.62 2.53
CA ILE A 76 17.33 1.41 2.33
C ILE A 76 18.02 0.25 3.04
N ILE A 77 17.28 -0.39 3.93
CA ILE A 77 17.77 -1.49 4.75
C ILE A 77 17.82 -2.77 3.91
N THR A 78 18.96 -3.47 3.91
CA THR A 78 19.21 -4.68 3.13
C THR A 78 19.30 -5.94 4.00
N ASP A 79 19.23 -7.10 3.35
CA ASP A 79 19.44 -8.39 4.01
C ASP A 79 20.81 -8.47 4.69
N GLU A 80 21.85 -7.85 4.13
CA GLU A 80 23.19 -7.83 4.72
C GLU A 80 23.26 -7.04 6.03
N GLN A 81 22.46 -5.97 6.16
CA GLN A 81 22.42 -5.17 7.39
C GLN A 81 21.83 -5.95 8.57
N GLU A 82 20.86 -6.83 8.30
CA GLU A 82 20.27 -7.73 9.29
C GLU A 82 21.33 -8.57 10.03
N TRP A 83 22.33 -9.06 9.29
CA TRP A 83 23.39 -9.89 9.84
C TRP A 83 24.59 -9.08 10.36
N SER A 84 24.84 -7.89 9.80
CA SER A 84 25.95 -7.06 10.27
C SER A 84 25.68 -6.40 11.63
N GLU A 85 24.42 -6.12 11.94
CA GLU A 85 24.00 -5.49 13.20
C GLU A 85 23.86 -6.49 14.35
N TRP A 86 23.80 -7.79 14.07
CA TRP A 86 23.69 -8.84 15.08
C TRP A 86 25.03 -9.55 15.31
N GLN A 87 25.74 -9.21 16.38
CA GLN A 87 27.05 -9.79 16.74
C GLN A 87 27.00 -10.56 18.07
N ALA A 88 26.07 -10.21 18.95
CA ALA A 88 25.82 -10.84 20.24
C ALA A 88 24.32 -11.01 20.50
N MET A 89 23.97 -11.88 21.43
CA MET A 89 22.58 -12.14 21.83
C MET A 89 21.85 -10.88 22.35
N SER A 90 22.60 -9.89 22.84
CA SER A 90 22.07 -8.60 23.30
C SER A 90 21.68 -7.65 22.18
N ASP A 91 22.11 -7.92 20.95
CA ASP A 91 21.98 -6.97 19.85
C ASP A 91 20.58 -7.00 19.26
N ALA A 92 20.18 -5.85 18.71
CA ALA A 92 18.89 -5.68 18.09
C ALA A 92 18.74 -6.58 16.86
N VAL A 93 17.63 -7.32 16.78
CA VAL A 93 17.28 -8.09 15.59
C VAL A 93 16.49 -7.18 14.65
N VAL A 94 17.11 -6.78 13.54
CA VAL A 94 16.61 -5.71 12.64
C VAL A 94 15.15 -5.90 12.24
N HIS A 95 14.74 -7.08 11.78
CA HIS A 95 13.34 -7.31 11.36
C HIS A 95 12.34 -7.17 12.52
N ILE A 96 12.73 -7.51 13.75
CA ILE A 96 11.90 -7.34 14.95
C ILE A 96 11.78 -5.86 15.31
N GLU A 97 12.88 -5.11 15.23
CA GLU A 97 12.86 -3.67 15.49
C GLU A 97 12.05 -2.89 14.46
N LEU A 98 12.15 -3.25 13.17
CA LEU A 98 11.31 -2.67 12.13
C LEU A 98 9.83 -2.94 12.38
N ARG A 99 9.49 -4.17 12.78
CA ARG A 99 8.12 -4.56 13.12
C ARG A 99 7.61 -3.83 14.37
N ARG A 100 8.44 -3.62 15.39
CA ARG A 100 8.08 -2.85 16.60
C ARG A 100 7.84 -1.38 16.27
N TRP A 101 8.75 -0.80 15.49
CA TRP A 101 8.75 0.60 15.11
C TRP A 101 7.57 1.00 14.21
N ALA A 102 7.20 0.15 13.24
CA ALA A 102 6.20 0.48 12.24
C ALA A 102 4.76 0.38 12.78
N ASP A 103 3.92 1.35 12.41
CA ASP A 103 2.47 1.31 12.61
C ASP A 103 1.74 0.69 11.40
N LEU A 104 2.30 0.86 10.20
CA LEU A 104 1.75 0.44 8.92
C LEU A 104 2.87 -0.14 8.05
N VAL A 105 2.60 -1.27 7.40
CA VAL A 105 3.50 -1.83 6.38
C VAL A 105 2.86 -1.76 4.99
N VAL A 106 3.66 -1.33 4.00
CA VAL A 106 3.27 -1.28 2.60
C VAL A 106 4.27 -2.08 1.79
N ILE A 107 3.81 -3.03 0.97
CA ILE A 107 4.66 -3.72 0.00
C ILE A 107 4.39 -3.18 -1.39
N ALA A 108 5.27 -2.30 -1.88
CA ALA A 108 5.10 -1.63 -3.17
C ALA A 108 6.44 -1.47 -3.91
N PRO A 109 6.68 -2.24 -4.98
CA PRO A 109 5.84 -3.32 -5.52
C PRO A 109 5.90 -4.62 -4.69
N LEU A 110 4.85 -5.43 -4.81
CA LEU A 110 4.81 -6.85 -4.42
C LEU A 110 4.90 -7.76 -5.66
N ASN A 111 6.00 -8.48 -5.80
CA ASN A 111 6.16 -9.50 -6.85
C ASN A 111 5.57 -10.85 -6.43
N ALA A 112 5.38 -11.75 -7.40
CA ALA A 112 4.77 -13.07 -7.14
C ALA A 112 5.59 -13.95 -6.18
N ASN A 113 6.92 -13.83 -6.20
CA ASN A 113 7.79 -14.62 -5.33
C ASN A 113 7.62 -14.24 -3.85
N THR A 114 7.64 -12.95 -3.53
CA THR A 114 7.40 -12.48 -2.16
C THR A 114 5.95 -12.74 -1.74
N LEU A 115 4.96 -12.59 -2.65
CA LEU A 115 3.58 -12.98 -2.37
C LEU A 115 3.49 -14.46 -1.95
N ALA A 116 4.14 -15.35 -2.71
CA ALA A 116 4.18 -16.76 -2.39
C ALA A 116 4.83 -17.02 -1.02
N LYS A 117 5.99 -16.41 -0.75
CA LYS A 117 6.70 -16.56 0.53
C LYS A 117 5.86 -16.11 1.71
N VAL A 118 5.24 -14.93 1.61
CA VAL A 118 4.41 -14.38 2.70
C VAL A 118 3.18 -15.23 2.94
N ALA A 119 2.51 -15.69 1.87
CA ALA A 119 1.33 -16.56 1.98
C ALA A 119 1.64 -17.97 2.51
N THR A 120 2.85 -18.51 2.28
CA THR A 120 3.23 -19.84 2.79
C THR A 120 4.04 -19.80 4.07
N GLY A 121 4.40 -18.61 4.56
CA GLY A 121 5.17 -18.42 5.79
C GLY A 121 6.68 -18.62 5.65
N LEU A 122 7.24 -18.55 4.44
CA LEU A 122 8.69 -18.56 4.24
C LEU A 122 9.29 -17.20 4.63
N CYS A 123 10.40 -17.23 5.37
CA CYS A 123 11.10 -16.04 5.90
C CYS A 123 12.62 -16.16 5.75
N ASP A 124 13.11 -16.09 4.51
CA ASP A 124 14.51 -16.33 4.14
C ASP A 124 15.27 -15.04 3.74
N ASN A 125 14.65 -13.88 3.93
CA ASN A 125 15.21 -12.54 3.69
C ASN A 125 14.50 -11.52 4.59
N LEU A 126 15.10 -10.34 4.78
CA LEU A 126 14.63 -9.29 5.69
C LEU A 126 13.15 -8.95 5.47
N VAL A 127 12.75 -8.71 4.22
CA VAL A 127 11.36 -8.37 3.86
C VAL A 127 10.38 -9.46 4.29
N SER A 128 10.69 -10.72 3.98
CA SER A 128 9.85 -11.85 4.37
C SER A 128 9.87 -12.14 5.88
N SER A 129 10.99 -11.92 6.56
CA SER A 129 11.13 -12.05 8.02
C SER A 129 10.31 -11.00 8.77
N VAL A 130 10.32 -9.74 8.31
CA VAL A 130 9.44 -8.68 8.83
C VAL A 130 7.98 -9.10 8.70
N MET A 131 7.56 -9.57 7.53
CA MET A 131 6.17 -9.98 7.31
C MET A 131 5.78 -11.20 8.15
N ARG A 132 6.70 -12.14 8.37
CA ARG A 132 6.44 -13.30 9.24
C ARG A 132 6.27 -12.92 10.71
N ALA A 133 6.98 -11.89 11.17
CA ALA A 133 6.90 -11.35 12.52
C ALA A 133 5.76 -10.33 12.72
N TRP A 134 5.08 -9.94 11.63
CA TRP A 134 4.09 -8.87 11.63
C TRP A 134 2.87 -9.21 12.50
N GLU A 135 2.29 -8.20 13.15
CA GLU A 135 1.15 -8.37 14.06
C GLU A 135 -0.16 -8.41 13.29
N VAL A 136 -0.50 -9.62 12.83
CA VAL A 136 -1.75 -9.93 12.14
C VAL A 136 -2.94 -9.42 12.97
N LYS A 137 -3.88 -8.74 12.29
CA LYS A 137 -5.08 -8.09 12.88
C LYS A 137 -4.84 -6.94 13.87
N GLN A 138 -3.59 -6.57 14.14
CA GLN A 138 -3.27 -5.43 15.00
C GLN A 138 -2.68 -4.26 14.22
N LYS A 139 -1.89 -4.55 13.17
CA LYS A 139 -1.25 -3.54 12.34
C LYS A 139 -1.63 -3.72 10.86
N PRO A 140 -2.07 -2.65 10.18
CA PRO A 140 -2.52 -2.73 8.79
C PRO A 140 -1.40 -3.08 7.82
N VAL A 141 -1.76 -3.81 6.76
CA VAL A 141 -0.91 -4.12 5.61
C VAL A 141 -1.56 -3.67 4.30
N ILE A 142 -0.78 -3.01 3.45
CA ILE A 142 -1.18 -2.65 2.08
C ILE A 142 -0.25 -3.37 1.09
N LEU A 143 -0.84 -4.17 0.21
CA LEU A 143 -0.15 -4.93 -0.83
C LEU A 143 -0.38 -4.26 -2.18
N CYS A 144 0.68 -4.02 -2.94
CA CYS A 144 0.60 -3.44 -4.29
C CYS A 144 1.19 -4.42 -5.32
N PRO A 145 0.42 -5.42 -5.80
CA PRO A 145 0.91 -6.43 -6.73
C PRO A 145 1.44 -5.84 -8.04
N ALA A 146 2.57 -6.37 -8.51
CA ALA A 146 3.19 -5.94 -9.76
C ALA A 146 3.94 -7.10 -10.44
N MET A 147 3.31 -7.74 -11.41
CA MET A 147 3.82 -8.93 -12.12
C MET A 147 3.26 -9.03 -13.54
N ASN A 148 3.82 -9.90 -14.38
CA ASN A 148 3.28 -10.13 -15.72
C ASN A 148 1.84 -10.70 -15.66
N SER A 149 1.03 -10.46 -16.69
CA SER A 149 -0.36 -10.94 -16.76
C SER A 149 -0.50 -12.45 -16.54
N ALA A 150 0.37 -13.27 -17.13
CA ALA A 150 0.34 -14.72 -16.94
C ALA A 150 0.60 -15.13 -15.49
N MET A 151 1.45 -14.37 -14.77
CA MET A 151 1.68 -14.59 -13.33
C MET A 151 0.48 -14.15 -12.50
N TRP A 152 -0.16 -13.03 -12.86
CA TRP A 152 -1.34 -12.54 -12.17
C TRP A 152 -2.53 -13.52 -12.32
N MET A 153 -2.75 -14.01 -13.53
CA MET A 153 -3.80 -14.98 -13.85
C MET A 153 -3.49 -16.40 -13.36
N HIS A 154 -2.29 -16.65 -12.85
CA HIS A 154 -1.95 -17.97 -12.32
C HIS A 154 -2.84 -18.29 -11.12
N PRO A 155 -3.44 -19.50 -11.04
CA PRO A 155 -4.45 -19.81 -10.02
C PRO A 155 -3.94 -19.70 -8.58
N ILE A 156 -2.63 -19.81 -8.38
CA ILE A 156 -2.01 -19.65 -7.06
C ILE A 156 -2.07 -18.21 -6.55
N THR A 157 -2.04 -17.22 -7.44
CA THR A 157 -1.98 -15.80 -7.07
C THR A 157 -3.25 -15.38 -6.33
N ALA A 158 -4.41 -15.78 -6.88
CA ALA A 158 -5.70 -15.57 -6.23
C ALA A 158 -5.76 -16.23 -4.85
N LYS A 159 -5.38 -17.52 -4.78
CA LYS A 159 -5.40 -18.29 -3.53
C LYS A 159 -4.51 -17.70 -2.45
N GLN A 160 -3.33 -17.20 -2.82
CA GLN A 160 -2.40 -16.56 -1.89
C GLN A 160 -2.96 -15.24 -1.35
N LEU A 161 -3.57 -14.42 -2.20
CA LEU A 161 -4.20 -13.17 -1.76
C LEU A 161 -5.43 -13.43 -0.87
N ASP A 162 -6.23 -14.44 -1.20
CA ASP A 162 -7.40 -14.85 -0.40
C ASP A 162 -6.95 -15.37 0.97
N GLN A 163 -5.90 -16.19 1.01
CA GLN A 163 -5.34 -16.72 2.27
C GLN A 163 -4.80 -15.59 3.17
N LEU A 164 -4.11 -14.60 2.59
CA LEU A 164 -3.68 -13.44 3.36
C LEU A 164 -4.90 -12.64 3.87
N ALA A 165 -5.91 -12.42 3.03
CA ALA A 165 -7.12 -11.74 3.49
C ALA A 165 -7.79 -12.48 4.66
N GLU A 166 -7.87 -13.81 4.64
CA GLU A 166 -8.40 -14.60 5.76
C GLU A 166 -7.62 -14.40 7.06
N TRP A 167 -6.31 -14.20 6.98
CA TRP A 167 -5.48 -13.96 8.17
C TRP A 167 -5.71 -12.56 8.76
N TYR A 168 -5.77 -11.53 7.91
CA TYR A 168 -5.77 -10.14 8.35
C TYR A 168 -7.17 -9.54 8.53
N CYS A 169 -8.18 -10.03 7.81
CA CYS A 169 -9.56 -9.58 7.94
C CYS A 169 -10.27 -10.30 9.09
N GLU A 170 -11.22 -9.60 9.73
CA GLU A 170 -12.15 -10.25 10.65
C GLU A 170 -13.38 -10.75 9.87
N PRO A 171 -14.00 -11.88 10.28
CA PRO A 171 -15.10 -12.50 9.53
C PRO A 171 -16.32 -11.59 9.30
N ASP A 172 -16.53 -10.58 10.16
CA ASP A 172 -17.69 -9.68 10.16
C ASP A 172 -17.45 -8.35 9.43
N VAL A 173 -16.27 -8.17 8.82
CA VAL A 173 -15.95 -6.95 8.09
C VAL A 173 -16.54 -7.01 6.68
N ARG A 174 -17.67 -6.30 6.49
CA ARG A 174 -18.30 -6.10 5.18
C ARG A 174 -17.30 -5.44 4.21
N GLY A 175 -17.07 -6.07 3.06
CA GLY A 175 -16.36 -5.42 1.94
C GLY A 175 -15.26 -6.23 1.28
N TYR A 176 -14.90 -7.40 1.80
CA TYR A 176 -13.93 -8.27 1.11
C TYR A 176 -14.60 -9.01 -0.04
N THR A 177 -14.30 -8.58 -1.27
CA THR A 177 -14.53 -9.39 -2.47
C THR A 177 -13.35 -10.34 -2.58
N LYS A 178 -13.60 -11.65 -2.71
CA LYS A 178 -12.50 -12.60 -2.85
C LYS A 178 -11.67 -12.22 -4.07
N CYS A 179 -10.35 -12.23 -3.96
CA CYS A 179 -9.48 -11.93 -5.09
C CYS A 179 -9.63 -12.97 -6.21
N THR A 180 -10.05 -14.19 -5.88
CA THR A 180 -10.55 -15.17 -6.86
C THR A 180 -11.66 -14.60 -7.75
N ASP A 181 -12.61 -13.85 -7.21
CA ASP A 181 -13.69 -13.24 -7.99
C ASP A 181 -13.16 -12.09 -8.87
N ILE A 182 -12.17 -11.32 -8.39
CA ILE A 182 -11.52 -10.25 -9.15
C ILE A 182 -10.72 -10.81 -10.35
N ILE A 183 -10.00 -11.91 -10.16
CA ILE A 183 -9.23 -12.56 -11.22
C ILE A 183 -10.15 -13.23 -12.24
N ASN A 184 -11.24 -13.86 -11.79
CA ASN A 184 -12.23 -14.49 -12.67
C ASN A 184 -13.07 -13.45 -13.45
N ALA A 185 -13.35 -12.28 -12.87
CA ALA A 185 -14.07 -11.20 -13.55
C ALA A 185 -13.22 -10.52 -14.65
N ALA A 186 -11.89 -10.61 -14.58
CA ALA A 186 -11.01 -10.04 -15.60
C ALA A 186 -11.16 -10.72 -16.96
N PHE A 187 -11.58 -12.00 -17.00
CA PHE A 187 -11.97 -12.74 -18.21
C PHE A 187 -12.94 -13.89 -17.84
N PRO A 188 -14.22 -13.83 -18.24
CA PRO A 188 -15.09 -15.00 -18.20
C PRO A 188 -14.45 -16.10 -19.04
N LEU A 189 -14.26 -17.28 -18.46
CA LEU A 189 -13.81 -18.46 -19.20
C LEU A 189 -14.94 -18.93 -20.13
N ASP A 190 -15.16 -18.23 -21.24
CA ASP A 190 -15.90 -18.80 -22.35
C ASP A 190 -14.95 -19.77 -23.05
N GLY A 191 -15.17 -21.06 -22.79
CA GLY A 191 -14.41 -22.18 -23.33
C GLY A 191 -14.47 -22.19 -24.86
N SER A 192 -13.52 -21.52 -25.50
CA SER A 192 -13.19 -21.72 -26.90
C SER A 192 -11.69 -21.56 -27.08
N CYS A 193 -10.97 -22.67 -26.98
CA CYS A 193 -9.64 -22.80 -27.55
C CYS A 193 -9.71 -22.49 -29.05
N ALA A 194 -9.27 -21.31 -29.47
CA ALA A 194 -8.94 -21.02 -30.86
C ALA A 194 -7.45 -20.65 -30.94
N SER A 195 -6.70 -21.49 -31.65
CA SER A 195 -5.27 -21.42 -31.95
C SER A 195 -4.86 -20.09 -32.60
N PRO A 196 -3.55 -19.73 -32.62
CA PRO A 196 -3.11 -18.42 -33.07
C PRO A 196 -3.21 -18.33 -34.60
N VAL A 197 -4.14 -17.52 -35.10
CA VAL A 197 -4.15 -17.11 -36.51
C VAL A 197 -3.56 -15.70 -36.58
N THR A 198 -2.34 -15.65 -37.10
CA THR A 198 -1.61 -14.50 -37.69
C THR A 198 -2.36 -13.16 -37.67
N ALA A 199 -2.03 -12.30 -36.71
CA ALA A 199 -2.35 -10.88 -36.80
C ALA A 199 -1.38 -10.23 -37.81
N ALA A 200 -1.89 -10.00 -39.02
CA ALA A 200 -1.26 -9.11 -39.98
C ALA A 200 -1.15 -7.71 -39.35
N ALA A 201 0.06 -7.16 -39.40
CA ALA A 201 0.37 -5.82 -38.91
C ALA A 201 -0.41 -4.78 -39.72
N CYS A 202 -1.21 -3.95 -39.04
CA CYS A 202 -1.55 -2.62 -39.52
C CYS A 202 -0.85 -1.60 -38.62
N GLU A 203 0.30 -1.11 -39.09
CA GLU A 203 0.96 0.07 -38.56
C GLU A 203 0.10 1.30 -38.85
N SER A 204 -0.23 2.07 -37.81
CA SER A 204 -0.74 3.43 -37.94
C SER A 204 0.44 4.39 -37.95
N VAL A 205 0.82 4.86 -39.15
CA VAL A 205 1.82 5.92 -39.37
C VAL A 205 1.11 7.27 -39.31
N GLU A 206 1.61 8.20 -38.48
CA GLU A 206 1.16 9.61 -38.46
C GLU A 206 1.64 10.39 -39.71
N PRO A 207 0.90 11.39 -40.20
CA PRO A 207 1.04 11.87 -41.57
C PRO A 207 2.15 12.92 -41.70
N ASN A 208 2.92 12.81 -42.79
CA ASN A 208 3.74 13.91 -43.29
C ASN A 208 3.16 14.39 -44.63
N ALA A 209 3.08 15.71 -44.79
CA ALA A 209 2.43 16.39 -45.91
C ALA A 209 3.24 16.27 -47.21
N ARG A 210 2.55 16.02 -48.35
CA ARG A 210 2.68 16.72 -49.65
C ARG A 210 1.88 16.02 -50.77
N GLU A 211 0.89 16.77 -51.26
CA GLU A 211 0.40 16.96 -52.65
C GLU A 211 0.40 15.81 -53.70
N ALA A 212 -0.82 15.55 -54.20
CA ALA A 212 -1.28 15.67 -55.60
C ALA A 212 -1.79 14.40 -56.35
N GLU A 213 -3.03 14.56 -56.84
CA GLU A 213 -3.62 14.06 -58.10
C GLU A 213 -4.46 12.75 -58.16
N ASN A 214 -5.78 12.98 -58.31
CA ASN A 214 -6.72 12.45 -59.33
C ASN A 214 -7.34 11.02 -59.27
N GLY A 215 -8.68 11.00 -59.14
CA GLY A 215 -9.59 10.22 -60.01
C GLY A 215 -10.36 9.02 -59.39
N PRO A 216 -11.57 8.66 -59.88
CA PRO A 216 -12.75 8.46 -59.02
C PRO A 216 -13.45 7.06 -59.05
N THR A 217 -14.49 6.91 -58.20
CA THR A 217 -15.73 6.07 -58.30
C THR A 217 -15.93 4.86 -57.33
N ALA A 218 -16.78 5.09 -56.30
CA ALA A 218 -18.03 4.41 -55.84
C ALA A 218 -18.39 2.93 -56.21
N PRO A 219 -19.38 2.26 -55.54
CA PRO A 219 -19.92 2.38 -54.18
C PRO A 219 -20.23 1.01 -53.47
N THR A 220 -20.81 1.12 -52.26
CA THR A 220 -21.80 0.21 -51.61
C THR A 220 -21.40 -1.20 -51.15
N ASN A 221 -21.46 -1.44 -49.83
CA ASN A 221 -22.57 -2.20 -49.25
C ASN A 221 -22.63 -2.05 -47.73
N ALA A 222 -23.77 -1.55 -47.26
CA ALA A 222 -24.20 -1.60 -45.88
C ALA A 222 -24.81 -2.98 -45.59
N CYS A 223 -24.46 -3.57 -44.46
CA CYS A 223 -25.36 -4.51 -43.79
C CYS A 223 -25.28 -4.28 -42.28
N SER A 224 -26.35 -3.68 -41.79
CA SER A 224 -26.74 -3.47 -40.42
C SER A 224 -27.03 -4.79 -39.71
N SER A 225 -26.45 -4.98 -38.52
CA SER A 225 -27.13 -5.69 -37.44
C SER A 225 -26.73 -5.09 -36.09
N SER A 226 -27.58 -4.18 -35.63
CA SER A 226 -27.64 -3.75 -34.25
C SER A 226 -28.18 -4.89 -33.39
N THR A 227 -27.38 -5.39 -32.46
CA THR A 227 -27.89 -6.04 -31.25
C THR A 227 -27.19 -5.42 -30.03
N THR A 228 -27.86 -4.41 -29.50
CA THR A 228 -27.91 -3.94 -28.11
C THR A 228 -26.89 -4.47 -27.09
N VAL A 229 -25.93 -3.59 -26.74
CA VAL A 229 -25.75 -2.96 -25.42
C VAL A 229 -26.31 -3.74 -24.21
N ALA A 230 -25.43 -4.38 -23.43
CA ALA A 230 -25.66 -4.63 -21.99
C ALA A 230 -24.43 -5.14 -21.18
N ALA A 231 -23.26 -5.39 -21.77
CA ALA A 231 -22.13 -5.99 -21.03
C ALA A 231 -21.08 -4.98 -20.49
N SER A 232 -21.07 -3.74 -20.98
CA SER A 232 -19.97 -2.80 -20.71
C SER A 232 -20.12 -1.92 -19.46
N ALA A 233 -21.28 -1.90 -18.82
CA ALA A 233 -21.54 -1.02 -17.67
C ALA A 233 -21.23 -1.66 -16.31
N VAL A 234 -21.22 -3.00 -16.23
CA VAL A 234 -21.00 -3.73 -14.97
C VAL A 234 -19.51 -3.91 -14.65
N ALA A 235 -18.64 -4.02 -15.67
CA ALA A 235 -17.19 -4.14 -15.48
C ALA A 235 -16.52 -2.84 -15.00
N ALA A 236 -17.03 -1.68 -15.43
CA ALA A 236 -16.46 -0.38 -15.05
C ALA A 236 -16.85 0.08 -13.63
N ALA A 237 -17.96 -0.43 -13.08
CA ALA A 237 -18.45 -0.06 -11.74
C ALA A 237 -17.70 -0.78 -10.59
N ALA A 238 -16.88 -1.80 -10.90
CA ALA A 238 -16.11 -2.55 -9.92
C ALA A 238 -14.73 -1.93 -9.57
N LEU A 239 -14.38 -0.79 -10.17
CA LEU A 239 -12.99 -0.28 -10.21
C LEU A 239 -12.72 1.02 -9.44
N ASN A 240 -13.67 1.54 -8.66
CA ASN A 240 -13.33 2.54 -7.62
C ASN A 240 -13.18 1.80 -6.29
N PRO A 241 -11.95 1.47 -5.85
CA PRO A 241 -11.76 0.85 -4.55
C PRO A 241 -12.31 1.80 -3.48
N ARG A 242 -13.36 1.36 -2.78
CA ARG A 242 -13.87 2.10 -1.63
C ARG A 242 -12.78 2.09 -0.56
N LEU A 243 -12.31 3.27 -0.17
CA LEU A 243 -11.40 3.40 0.96
C LEU A 243 -12.09 2.87 2.24
N PRO A 244 -11.34 2.18 3.12
CA PRO A 244 -11.91 1.59 4.34
C PRO A 244 -12.47 2.67 5.27
N ALA A 245 -13.66 2.50 5.84
CA ALA A 245 -14.26 3.51 6.71
C ALA A 245 -13.64 3.51 8.12
N THR A 246 -13.12 2.36 8.56
CA THR A 246 -12.58 2.16 9.92
C THR A 246 -11.16 1.61 9.88
N LEU A 247 -10.40 1.80 10.97
CA LEU A 247 -9.07 1.21 11.10
C LEU A 247 -9.13 -0.33 10.98
N ARG A 248 -10.18 -0.96 11.52
CA ARG A 248 -10.41 -2.41 11.42
C ARG A 248 -10.59 -2.86 9.96
N GLU A 249 -11.32 -2.11 9.15
CA GLU A 249 -11.46 -2.36 7.70
C GLU A 249 -10.15 -2.16 6.93
N SER A 250 -9.24 -1.31 7.44
CA SER A 250 -7.97 -1.02 6.78
C SER A 250 -6.86 -2.05 7.03
N MET A 251 -7.13 -3.10 7.82
CA MET A 251 -6.13 -4.09 8.24
C MET A 251 -5.48 -4.85 7.08
N TYR A 252 -6.22 -5.03 5.99
CA TYR A 252 -5.72 -5.68 4.78
C TYR A 252 -6.25 -4.95 3.54
N GLN A 253 -5.34 -4.50 2.69
CA GLN A 253 -5.70 -3.82 1.45
C GLN A 253 -4.84 -4.32 0.31
N VAL A 254 -5.45 -4.52 -0.85
CA VAL A 254 -4.77 -4.81 -2.11
C VAL A 254 -5.07 -3.66 -3.06
N VAL A 255 -4.02 -2.95 -3.51
CA VAL A 255 -4.15 -1.79 -4.41
C VAL A 255 -3.65 -2.19 -5.79
N GLY A 256 -4.56 -2.23 -6.75
CA GLY A 256 -4.35 -2.82 -8.07
C GLY A 256 -4.41 -4.35 -8.06
N PRO A 257 -3.82 -5.02 -9.07
CA PRO A 257 -3.10 -4.45 -10.21
C PRO A 257 -4.03 -3.79 -11.23
N VAL A 258 -3.43 -3.04 -12.15
CA VAL A 258 -4.11 -2.35 -13.25
C VAL A 258 -3.69 -2.90 -14.60
N SER A 259 -4.58 -2.77 -15.59
CA SER A 259 -4.28 -3.07 -16.99
C SER A 259 -3.49 -1.93 -17.63
N LYS A 260 -2.30 -2.22 -18.15
CA LYS A 260 -1.44 -1.26 -18.86
C LYS A 260 -0.42 -1.98 -19.76
N ARG A 261 0.37 -1.21 -20.52
CA ARG A 261 1.53 -1.78 -21.22
C ARG A 261 2.58 -2.23 -20.20
N LEU A 262 2.87 -3.52 -20.19
CA LEU A 262 3.80 -4.17 -19.28
C LEU A 262 5.23 -4.12 -19.82
N ALA A 263 6.20 -4.50 -18.97
CA ALA A 263 7.62 -4.47 -19.34
C ALA A 263 8.00 -5.41 -20.50
N CYS A 264 7.18 -6.44 -20.76
CA CYS A 264 7.34 -7.31 -21.93
C CYS A 264 6.85 -6.67 -23.24
N GLY A 265 6.17 -5.52 -23.19
CA GLY A 265 5.57 -4.86 -24.34
C GLY A 265 4.07 -5.13 -24.48
N ASP A 266 3.56 -6.21 -23.87
CA ASP A 266 2.14 -6.60 -23.95
C ASP A 266 1.24 -5.63 -23.19
N LEU A 267 0.01 -5.46 -23.68
CA LEU A 267 -1.07 -4.81 -22.95
C LEU A 267 -1.81 -5.87 -22.14
N GLY A 268 -1.87 -5.71 -20.82
CA GLY A 268 -2.57 -6.66 -19.96
C GLY A 268 -2.60 -6.24 -18.49
N ILE A 269 -3.32 -7.01 -17.68
CA ILE A 269 -3.41 -6.83 -16.22
C ILE A 269 -2.12 -7.29 -15.52
N GLY A 270 -1.83 -6.77 -14.33
CA GLY A 270 -0.64 -7.12 -13.55
C GLY A 270 0.32 -5.94 -13.34
N GLY A 271 0.04 -4.80 -13.96
CA GLY A 271 0.75 -3.57 -13.66
C GLY A 271 0.49 -3.09 -12.24
N MET A 272 1.52 -2.62 -11.52
CA MET A 272 1.32 -1.90 -10.26
C MET A 272 0.36 -0.72 -10.48
N ALA A 273 -0.53 -0.48 -9.51
CA ALA A 273 -1.37 0.72 -9.44
C ALA A 273 -0.55 2.01 -9.54
N SER A 274 -1.23 3.13 -9.80
CA SER A 274 -0.54 4.42 -9.88
C SER A 274 0.03 4.82 -8.50
N VAL A 275 1.08 5.64 -8.47
CA VAL A 275 1.67 6.06 -7.19
C VAL A 275 0.72 6.98 -6.42
N GLU A 276 -0.15 7.69 -7.14
CA GLU A 276 -1.19 8.56 -6.60
C GLU A 276 -2.26 7.75 -5.88
N GLU A 277 -2.70 6.63 -6.46
CA GLU A 277 -3.67 5.70 -5.87
C GLU A 277 -3.09 5.00 -4.64
N ILE A 278 -1.86 4.50 -4.74
CA ILE A 278 -1.17 3.89 -3.58
C ILE A 278 -1.02 4.92 -2.45
N ALA A 279 -0.57 6.14 -2.77
CA ALA A 279 -0.43 7.20 -1.78
C ALA A 279 -1.77 7.61 -1.16
N LEU A 280 -2.88 7.56 -1.91
CA LEU A 280 -4.23 7.79 -1.40
C LEU A 280 -4.58 6.77 -0.31
N HIS A 281 -4.38 5.47 -0.56
CA HIS A 281 -4.62 4.41 0.41
C HIS A 281 -3.73 4.56 1.66
N ILE A 282 -2.45 4.89 1.47
CA ILE A 282 -1.51 5.12 2.57
C ILE A 282 -1.96 6.31 3.42
N ARG A 283 -2.22 7.48 2.81
CA ARG A 283 -2.69 8.68 3.53
C ARG A 283 -3.96 8.42 4.32
N HIS A 284 -4.92 7.75 3.70
CA HIS A 284 -6.18 7.41 4.34
C HIS A 284 -5.99 6.48 5.54
N THR A 285 -5.17 5.43 5.39
CA THR A 285 -4.87 4.51 6.49
C THR A 285 -4.08 5.19 7.61
N MET A 286 -3.11 6.05 7.28
CA MET A 286 -2.40 6.86 8.27
C MET A 286 -3.35 7.78 9.05
N LYS A 287 -4.35 8.36 8.40
CA LYS A 287 -5.39 9.15 9.08
C LYS A 287 -6.14 8.31 10.12
N LEU A 288 -6.60 7.12 9.73
CA LEU A 288 -7.29 6.20 10.65
C LEU A 288 -6.41 5.79 11.85
N ILE A 289 -5.11 5.56 11.62
CA ILE A 289 -4.14 5.30 12.70
C ILE A 289 -3.98 6.52 13.62
N ARG A 290 -3.88 7.74 13.05
CA ARG A 290 -3.77 8.98 13.84
C ARG A 290 -4.98 9.18 14.74
N ASP A 291 -6.18 8.96 14.20
CA ASP A 291 -7.44 9.08 14.94
C ASP A 291 -7.49 8.08 16.11
N GLU A 292 -7.06 6.83 15.88
CA GLU A 292 -6.97 5.79 16.91
C GLU A 292 -5.92 6.13 17.99
N LYS A 293 -4.72 6.57 17.58
CA LYS A 293 -3.67 7.01 18.52
C LYS A 293 -4.16 8.15 19.40
N ARG A 294 -4.84 9.14 18.82
CA ARG A 294 -5.42 10.27 19.56
C ARG A 294 -6.42 9.80 20.61
N ARG A 295 -7.35 8.90 20.24
CA ARG A 295 -8.30 8.30 21.19
C ARG A 295 -7.57 7.62 22.35
N CYS A 296 -6.55 6.81 22.07
CA CYS A 296 -5.76 6.14 23.10
C CYS A 296 -5.05 7.14 24.04
N TYR A 297 -4.52 8.25 23.52
CA TYR A 297 -3.91 9.31 24.33
C TYR A 297 -4.93 9.99 25.25
N GLU A 298 -6.11 10.31 24.72
CA GLU A 298 -7.20 10.94 25.50
C GLU A 298 -7.66 10.03 26.64
N GLU A 299 -7.91 8.74 26.36
CA GLU A 299 -8.30 7.76 27.36
C GLU A 299 -7.21 7.53 28.42
N ALA A 300 -5.93 7.53 28.03
CA ALA A 300 -4.81 7.40 28.97
C ALA A 300 -4.71 8.64 29.88
N ARG A 301 -4.96 9.84 29.33
CA ARG A 301 -4.98 11.09 30.09
C ARG A 301 -6.12 11.11 31.11
N GLU A 302 -7.31 10.66 30.72
CA GLU A 302 -8.47 10.56 31.61
C GLU A 302 -8.23 9.57 32.75
N ARG A 303 -7.63 8.40 32.45
CA ARG A 303 -7.23 7.41 33.45
C ARG A 303 -6.26 7.98 34.47
N ARG A 304 -5.16 8.63 34.02
CA ARG A 304 -4.19 9.30 34.90
C ARG A 304 -4.84 10.39 35.76
N ALA A 305 -5.77 11.16 35.19
CA ALA A 305 -6.49 12.18 35.93
C ALA A 305 -7.45 11.59 36.98
N ALA A 306 -8.08 10.45 36.69
CA ALA A 306 -8.93 9.72 37.64
C ALA A 306 -8.11 9.11 38.79
N GLU A 307 -6.96 8.49 38.47
CA GLU A 307 -6.01 7.97 39.46
C GLU A 307 -5.49 9.08 40.39
N ALA A 308 -5.12 10.23 39.83
CA ALA A 308 -4.67 11.39 40.60
C ALA A 308 -5.77 11.95 41.53
N ARG A 309 -7.03 11.97 41.07
CA ARG A 309 -8.18 12.38 41.92
C ARG A 309 -8.44 11.38 43.05
N SER A 310 -8.28 10.09 42.81
CA SER A 310 -8.44 9.04 43.81
C SER A 310 -7.29 8.97 44.82
N ALA A 311 -6.10 9.48 44.47
CA ALA A 311 -4.92 9.50 45.32
C ALA A 311 -4.85 10.70 46.27
N LEU A 312 -5.79 11.65 46.19
CA LEU A 312 -5.88 12.77 47.14
C LEU A 312 -6.27 12.24 48.54
N PRO A 313 -5.46 12.47 49.58
CA PRO A 313 -5.77 11.98 50.93
C PRO A 313 -7.08 12.62 51.42
N ALA A 314 -7.94 11.79 52.03
CA ALA A 314 -9.13 12.28 52.72
C ALA A 314 -8.71 13.38 53.70
N GLN A 315 -9.20 14.61 53.50
CA GLN A 315 -8.96 15.68 54.44
C GLN A 315 -9.53 15.24 55.79
N HIS A 316 -8.65 14.95 56.75
CA HIS A 316 -9.07 14.70 58.12
C HIS A 316 -9.81 15.95 58.60
N PRO A 317 -11.04 15.82 59.14
CA PRO A 317 -11.76 16.97 59.65
C PRO A 317 -10.92 17.65 60.74
N PRO A 318 -10.93 18.98 60.82
CA PRO A 318 -10.15 19.70 61.83
C PRO A 318 -10.55 19.21 63.22
N GLN A 319 -9.58 18.70 63.97
CA GLN A 319 -9.79 18.35 65.37
C GLN A 319 -10.18 19.62 66.15
N GLU A 320 -11.42 19.68 66.64
CA GLU A 320 -11.84 20.69 67.59
C GLU A 320 -10.97 20.58 68.85
N LYS A 321 -10.18 21.62 69.12
CA LYS A 321 -9.47 21.73 70.39
C LYS A 321 -10.50 21.79 71.53
N PRO A 322 -10.33 21.00 72.61
CA PRO A 322 -11.23 21.10 73.75
C PRO A 322 -11.09 22.48 74.38
N ARG A 323 -12.22 23.19 74.50
CA ARG A 323 -12.33 24.43 75.28
C ARG A 323 -11.93 24.11 76.72
N SER A 324 -10.83 24.70 77.18
CA SER A 324 -10.48 24.74 78.59
C SER A 324 -11.60 25.45 79.37
N GLN A 325 -12.36 24.71 80.16
CA GLN A 325 -13.21 25.27 81.20
C GLN A 325 -12.38 25.39 82.48
N VAL A 326 -12.35 26.64 82.98
CA VAL A 326 -12.15 27.16 84.35
C VAL A 326 -11.32 26.32 85.32
#